data_AF-A0AAE1ULT4-F1
#
_entry.id   AF-A0AAE1ULT4-F1
#
_cell.length_a   1.000
_cell.length_b   1.000
_cell.length_c   1.000
_cell.angle_alpha   90.00
_cell.angle_beta   90.00
_cell.angle_gamma   90.00
#
_symmetry.space_group_name_H-M   'P 1'
#
loop_
_entity.id
_entity.type
_entity.pdbx_description
1 polymer ?
#
loop_
_entity_poly.entity_id
_entity_poly.type
_entity_poly.pdbx_seq_one_letter_code
_entity_poly.pdbx_strand_id
1 'polypeptide(L)'
;MDLATMEQKTTDARYKTIYDFEIDALTIVHNVVIYQGVHSTIADMARQMLRDCQYDLMELEQCKDCYRMSNEKSDKYWFCKPCRPNHQLVYAKQKGFPYWPAKVIRVENELYDVRFFGSQHQRAVIEKSHIRPISVNIHTLQVKRTSAWNKACEELKKHQELLTQSLNEPEPRTNTTTTTTTTNTTNTTTTTTTTTTTTTTTPPTRPESDMRSSRDEHEARHTHRLR
;
A
#
# COMPACT_ATOMS: atom_id res chain seq x y z
N MET A 1 15.42 -3.09 -22.14
CA MET A 1 14.69 -3.41 -20.91
C MET A 1 13.43 -4.15 -21.27
N ASP A 2 13.15 -5.26 -20.60
CA ASP A 2 11.99 -6.12 -20.81
C ASP A 2 11.61 -6.83 -19.49
N LEU A 3 10.46 -7.50 -19.48
CA LEU A 3 9.92 -8.13 -18.28
C LEU A 3 10.80 -9.27 -17.75
N ALA A 4 11.42 -10.07 -18.63
CA ALA A 4 12.29 -11.18 -18.21
C ALA A 4 13.55 -10.66 -17.50
N THR A 5 14.12 -9.56 -17.99
CA THR A 5 15.24 -8.91 -17.33
C THR A 5 14.83 -8.31 -15.98
N MET A 6 13.63 -7.73 -15.88
CA MET A 6 13.11 -7.22 -14.60
C MET A 6 12.89 -8.35 -13.58
N GLU A 7 12.39 -9.51 -14.01
CA GLU A 7 12.22 -10.71 -13.18
C GLU A 7 13.58 -11.22 -12.66
N GLN A 8 14.59 -11.29 -13.51
CA GLN A 8 15.95 -11.66 -13.11
C GLN A 8 16.52 -10.67 -12.10
N LYS A 9 16.39 -9.35 -12.36
CA LYS A 9 16.82 -8.30 -11.41
C LYS A 9 16.11 -8.42 -10.06
N THR A 10 14.86 -8.85 -10.05
CA THR A 10 14.08 -9.09 -8.82
C THR A 10 14.63 -10.30 -8.06
N THR A 11 14.88 -11.40 -8.76
CA THR A 11 15.45 -12.63 -8.19
C THR A 11 16.84 -12.39 -7.61
N ASP A 12 17.66 -11.58 -8.28
CA ASP A 12 19.01 -11.21 -7.85
C ASP A 12 19.04 -10.10 -6.78
N ALA A 13 17.87 -9.66 -6.29
CA ALA A 13 17.72 -8.57 -5.32
C ALA A 13 18.45 -7.27 -5.73
N ARG A 14 18.42 -6.93 -7.03
CA ARG A 14 19.15 -5.77 -7.59
C ARG A 14 18.42 -4.44 -7.42
N TYR A 15 17.13 -4.46 -7.09
CA TYR A 15 16.35 -3.27 -6.76
C TYR A 15 16.52 -2.92 -5.29
N LYS A 16 17.02 -1.72 -4.99
CA LYS A 16 17.21 -1.24 -3.61
C LYS A 16 15.96 -0.54 -3.11
N THR A 17 15.25 0.13 -4.02
CA THR A 17 14.00 0.82 -3.76
C THR A 17 12.94 0.37 -4.76
N ILE A 18 11.67 0.59 -4.43
CA ILE A 18 10.57 0.36 -5.37
C ILE A 18 10.67 1.30 -6.60
N TYR A 19 11.29 2.47 -6.45
CA TYR A 19 11.47 3.41 -7.54
C TYR A 19 12.46 2.88 -8.57
N ASP A 20 13.48 2.13 -8.15
CA ASP A 20 14.39 1.44 -9.08
C ASP A 20 13.62 0.46 -9.99
N PHE A 21 12.61 -0.20 -9.44
CA PHE A 21 11.73 -1.12 -10.19
C PHE A 21 10.78 -0.33 -11.12
N GLU A 22 10.21 0.77 -10.64
CA GLU A 22 9.33 1.64 -11.44
C GLU A 22 10.07 2.23 -12.66
N ILE A 23 11.32 2.66 -12.50
CA ILE A 23 12.15 3.23 -13.58
C ILE A 23 12.37 2.21 -14.70
N ASP A 24 12.57 0.93 -14.37
CA ASP A 24 12.69 -0.12 -15.37
C ASP A 24 11.36 -0.36 -16.11
N ALA A 25 10.22 -0.35 -15.39
CA ALA A 25 8.89 -0.43 -16.00
C ALA A 25 8.62 0.75 -16.95
N LEU A 26 8.97 1.97 -16.54
CA LEU A 26 8.93 3.18 -17.37
C LEU A 26 9.80 3.04 -18.62
N THR A 27 10.99 2.45 -18.47
CA THR A 27 11.93 2.22 -19.57
C THR A 27 11.34 1.25 -20.61
N ILE A 28 10.58 0.23 -20.20
CA ILE A 28 9.85 -0.64 -21.14
C ILE A 28 8.88 0.19 -21.97
N VAL A 29 8.03 1.00 -21.34
CA VAL A 29 7.05 1.84 -22.05
C VAL A 29 7.73 2.83 -22.99
N HIS A 30 8.80 3.47 -22.55
CA HIS A 30 9.60 4.38 -23.38
C HIS A 30 10.09 3.69 -24.65
N ASN A 31 10.72 2.52 -24.52
CA ASN A 31 11.24 1.76 -25.66
C ASN A 31 10.12 1.33 -26.63
N VAL A 32 8.99 0.87 -26.10
CA VAL A 32 7.84 0.48 -26.92
C VAL A 32 7.29 1.68 -27.69
N VAL A 33 7.14 2.84 -27.04
CA VAL A 33 6.62 4.06 -27.69
C VAL A 33 7.55 4.55 -28.80
N ILE A 34 8.87 4.50 -28.58
CA ILE A 34 9.85 4.89 -29.60
C ILE A 34 9.83 3.94 -30.80
N TYR A 35 9.74 2.63 -30.57
CA TYR A 35 9.83 1.63 -31.64
C TYR A 35 8.51 1.43 -32.40
N GLN A 36 7.39 1.33 -31.69
CA GLN A 36 6.08 1.05 -32.27
C GLN A 36 5.30 2.32 -32.66
N GLY A 37 5.73 3.48 -32.16
CA GLY A 37 5.05 4.75 -32.33
C GLY A 37 4.02 5.04 -31.24
N VAL A 38 3.84 6.33 -30.95
CA VAL A 38 3.04 6.87 -29.83
C VAL A 38 1.57 6.43 -29.87
N HIS A 39 1.01 6.23 -31.07
CA HIS A 39 -0.41 5.89 -31.27
C HIS A 39 -0.63 4.40 -31.58
N SER A 40 0.40 3.55 -31.42
CA SER A 40 0.22 2.11 -31.63
C SER A 40 -0.56 1.47 -30.49
N THR A 41 -1.32 0.42 -30.82
CA THR A 41 -2.04 -0.39 -29.83
C THR A 41 -1.09 -1.01 -28.80
N ILE A 42 0.13 -1.36 -29.21
CA ILE A 42 1.17 -1.89 -28.33
C ILE A 42 1.65 -0.83 -27.34
N ALA A 43 1.81 0.43 -27.76
CA ALA A 43 2.12 1.53 -26.85
C ALA A 43 1.00 1.75 -25.82
N ASP A 44 -0.27 1.63 -26.21
CA ASP A 44 -1.40 1.74 -25.28
C ASP A 44 -1.41 0.58 -24.26
N MET A 45 -1.12 -0.64 -24.71
CA MET A 45 -0.96 -1.79 -23.83
C MET A 45 0.21 -1.61 -22.84
N ALA A 46 1.35 -1.09 -23.30
CA ALA A 46 2.50 -0.82 -22.44
C ALA A 46 2.20 0.27 -21.40
N ARG A 47 1.48 1.33 -21.78
CA ARG A 47 1.00 2.35 -20.82
C ARG A 47 0.04 1.76 -19.79
N GLN A 48 -0.84 0.85 -20.20
CA GLN A 48 -1.74 0.16 -19.26
C GLN A 48 -0.93 -0.70 -18.28
N MET A 49 0.04 -1.48 -18.76
CA MET A 49 0.94 -2.27 -17.92
C MET A 49 1.64 -1.40 -16.87
N LEU A 50 2.14 -0.22 -17.26
CA LEU A 50 2.77 0.71 -16.31
C LEU A 50 1.78 1.25 -15.28
N ARG A 51 0.55 1.61 -15.67
CA ARG A 51 -0.49 2.04 -14.72
C ARG A 51 -0.81 0.95 -13.69
N ASP A 52 -0.89 -0.31 -14.14
CA ASP A 52 -1.14 -1.46 -13.27
C ASP A 52 0.03 -1.66 -12.30
N CYS A 53 1.27 -1.59 -12.81
CA CYS A 53 2.49 -1.64 -11.99
C CYS A 53 2.51 -0.52 -10.93
N GLN A 54 2.22 0.73 -11.31
CA GLN A 54 2.18 1.85 -10.38
C GLN A 54 1.11 1.68 -9.31
N TYR A 55 -0.04 1.10 -9.66
CA TYR A 55 -1.08 0.76 -8.69
C TYR A 55 -0.57 -0.29 -7.67
N ASP A 56 0.10 -1.34 -8.13
CA ASP A 56 0.69 -2.37 -7.26
C ASP A 56 1.77 -1.79 -6.33
N LEU A 57 2.65 -0.94 -6.85
CA LEU A 57 3.68 -0.27 -6.06
C LEU A 57 3.06 0.64 -4.98
N MET A 58 2.01 1.37 -5.32
CA MET A 58 1.26 2.20 -4.36
C MET A 58 0.63 1.34 -3.25
N GLU A 59 0.02 0.20 -3.58
CA GLU A 59 -0.54 -0.70 -2.56
C GLU A 59 0.53 -1.31 -1.66
N LEU A 60 1.68 -1.66 -2.24
CA LEU A 60 2.83 -2.18 -1.52
C LEU A 60 3.40 -1.15 -0.54
N GLU A 61 3.50 0.13 -0.94
CA GLU A 61 3.93 1.24 -0.08
C GLU A 61 2.97 1.46 1.09
N GLN A 62 1.66 1.38 0.84
CA GLN A 62 0.66 1.60 1.88
C GLN A 62 0.75 0.55 2.99
N CYS A 63 0.86 -0.73 2.63
CA CYS A 63 1.15 -1.79 3.59
C CYS A 63 1.59 -3.08 2.90
N LYS A 64 2.88 -3.40 3.03
CA LYS A 64 3.48 -4.64 2.52
C LYS A 64 2.77 -5.91 2.99
N ASP A 65 2.31 -5.94 4.24
CA ASP A 65 1.64 -7.11 4.80
C ASP A 65 0.25 -7.28 4.15
N CYS A 66 -0.54 -6.19 4.05
CA CYS A 66 -1.83 -6.23 3.37
C CYS A 66 -1.68 -6.60 1.90
N TYR A 67 -0.69 -6.02 1.20
CA TYR A 67 -0.42 -6.35 -0.20
C TYR A 67 -0.09 -7.83 -0.37
N ARG A 68 0.85 -8.34 0.43
CA ARG A 68 1.25 -9.75 0.41
C ARG A 68 0.07 -10.68 0.70
N MET A 69 -0.66 -10.45 1.79
CA MET A 69 -1.76 -11.33 2.21
C MET A 69 -2.95 -11.28 1.24
N SER A 70 -3.21 -10.11 0.63
CA SER A 70 -4.26 -9.93 -0.38
C SER A 70 -3.92 -10.62 -1.70
N ASN A 71 -2.64 -10.79 -2.03
CA ASN A 71 -2.20 -11.46 -3.26
C ASN A 71 -2.00 -12.96 -3.06
N GLU A 72 -1.36 -13.39 -1.97
CA GLU A 72 -1.11 -14.82 -1.71
C GLU A 72 -2.41 -15.57 -1.39
N LYS A 73 -3.34 -14.96 -0.63
CA LYS A 73 -4.61 -15.56 -0.16
C LYS A 73 -4.49 -17.00 0.34
N SER A 74 -3.32 -17.36 0.88
CA SER A 74 -2.96 -18.73 1.27
C SER A 74 -3.76 -19.26 2.46
N ASP A 75 -4.37 -18.36 3.24
CA ASP A 75 -5.15 -18.67 4.43
C ASP A 75 -6.57 -18.10 4.29
N LYS A 76 -7.58 -18.88 4.71
CA LYS A 76 -8.96 -18.41 4.79
C LYS A 76 -9.10 -17.15 5.66
N TYR A 77 -8.25 -16.99 6.68
CA TYR A 77 -8.25 -15.85 7.59
C TYR A 77 -7.16 -14.82 7.24
N TRP A 78 -6.75 -14.74 5.96
CA TRP A 78 -5.71 -13.82 5.51
C TRP A 78 -5.96 -12.37 5.96
N PHE A 79 -7.22 -11.91 5.94
CA PHE A 79 -7.57 -10.55 6.35
C PHE A 79 -7.58 -10.36 7.88
N CYS A 80 -7.66 -11.44 8.67
CA CYS A 80 -7.58 -11.38 10.13
C CYS A 80 -6.14 -11.23 10.64
N LYS A 81 -5.13 -11.48 9.81
CA LYS A 81 -3.74 -11.37 10.26
C LYS A 81 -3.40 -9.90 10.57
N PRO A 82 -2.71 -9.63 11.69
CA PRO A 82 -2.24 -8.29 12.02
C PRO A 82 -1.08 -7.88 11.12
N CYS A 83 -0.98 -6.57 10.88
CA CYS A 83 0.10 -5.96 10.09
C CYS A 83 1.07 -5.25 11.04
N ARG A 84 2.29 -4.95 10.58
CA ARG A 84 3.26 -4.16 11.36
C ARG A 84 3.62 -2.88 10.59
N PRO A 85 3.25 -1.67 11.10
CA PRO A 85 2.44 -1.42 12.30
C PRO A 85 0.97 -1.82 12.14
N ASN A 86 0.26 -1.96 13.26
CA ASN A 86 -1.14 -2.37 13.27
C ASN A 86 -2.05 -1.28 12.66
N HIS A 87 -2.96 -1.69 11.78
CA HIS A 87 -3.98 -0.78 11.24
C HIS A 87 -4.98 -0.36 12.31
N GLN A 88 -5.38 0.91 12.27
CA GLN A 88 -6.49 1.39 13.09
C GLN A 88 -7.79 0.70 12.65
N LEU A 89 -8.56 0.23 13.62
CA LEU A 89 -9.88 -0.36 13.39
C LEU A 89 -10.96 0.68 13.62
N VAL A 90 -11.95 0.73 12.73
CA VAL A 90 -13.05 1.68 12.78
C VAL A 90 -14.35 1.05 12.31
N TYR A 91 -15.47 1.68 12.68
CA TYR A 91 -16.72 1.54 11.93
C TYR A 91 -16.81 2.69 10.93
N ALA A 92 -16.90 2.35 9.65
CA ALA A 92 -17.03 3.32 8.57
C ALA A 92 -18.40 3.19 7.89
N LYS A 93 -18.95 4.32 7.43
CA LYS A 93 -20.23 4.36 6.73
C LYS A 93 -20.07 5.01 5.35
N GLN A 94 -20.41 4.27 4.31
CA GLN A 94 -20.59 4.82 2.97
C GLN A 94 -22.03 5.33 2.78
N LYS A 95 -22.22 6.36 1.96
CA LYS A 95 -23.54 6.90 1.65
C LYS A 95 -24.47 5.79 1.12
N GLY A 96 -25.64 5.63 1.74
CA GLY A 96 -26.61 4.58 1.38
C GLY A 96 -26.41 3.24 2.06
N PHE A 97 -25.32 3.05 2.81
CA PHE A 97 -24.99 1.79 3.50
C PHE A 97 -24.99 1.98 5.03
N PRO A 98 -25.20 0.90 5.81
CA PRO A 98 -25.02 0.93 7.26
C PRO A 98 -23.55 1.07 7.64
N TYR A 99 -23.27 1.33 8.93
CA TYR A 99 -21.91 1.25 9.45
C TYR A 99 -21.37 -0.18 9.35
N TRP A 100 -20.12 -0.30 8.91
CA TRP A 100 -19.44 -1.56 8.69
C TRP A 100 -18.02 -1.53 9.28
N PRO A 101 -17.54 -2.62 9.90
CA PRO A 101 -16.18 -2.65 10.44
C PRO A 101 -15.14 -2.61 9.32
N ALA A 102 -14.05 -1.87 9.52
CA ALA A 102 -12.97 -1.72 8.55
C ALA A 102 -11.59 -1.51 9.19
N LYS A 103 -10.54 -1.81 8.42
CA LYS A 103 -9.15 -1.38 8.66
C LYS A 103 -8.90 -0.06 7.96
N VAL A 104 -8.31 0.91 8.64
CA VAL A 104 -7.81 2.15 8.02
C VAL A 104 -6.45 1.85 7.41
N ILE A 105 -6.36 2.00 6.08
CA ILE A 105 -5.13 1.78 5.31
C ILE A 105 -4.31 3.07 5.28
N ARG A 106 -4.95 4.19 4.95
CA ARG A 106 -4.32 5.52 4.87
C ARG A 106 -5.30 6.61 5.29
N VAL A 107 -4.77 7.71 5.81
CA VAL A 107 -5.53 8.94 6.07
C VAL A 107 -4.84 10.09 5.35
N GLU A 108 -5.59 10.84 4.54
CA GLU A 108 -5.11 12.03 3.84
C GLU A 108 -6.20 13.09 3.85
N ASN A 109 -5.90 14.31 4.31
CA ASN A 109 -6.83 15.44 4.31
C ASN A 109 -8.23 15.10 4.85
N GLU A 110 -8.30 14.41 6.01
CA GLU A 110 -9.56 13.99 6.65
C GLU A 110 -10.38 12.95 5.87
N LEU A 111 -9.80 12.39 4.81
CA LEU A 111 -10.31 11.25 4.07
C LEU A 111 -9.61 9.98 4.52
N TYR A 112 -10.40 9.00 4.91
CA TYR A 112 -9.95 7.70 5.39
C TYR A 112 -10.10 6.69 4.26
N ASP A 113 -8.98 6.20 3.76
CA ASP A 113 -8.96 5.03 2.90
C ASP A 113 -9.09 3.79 3.79
N VAL A 114 -10.24 3.13 3.69
CA VAL A 114 -10.60 1.99 4.53
C VAL A 114 -10.84 0.76 3.69
N ARG A 115 -10.48 -0.40 4.26
CA ARG A 115 -10.79 -1.71 3.70
C ARG A 115 -11.69 -2.47 4.66
N PHE A 116 -12.90 -2.79 4.20
CA PHE A 116 -13.94 -3.39 5.03
C PHE A 116 -13.66 -4.85 5.34
N PHE A 117 -14.09 -5.32 6.52
CA PHE A 117 -14.20 -6.74 6.81
C PHE A 117 -15.40 -7.35 6.06
N GLY A 118 -15.45 -8.67 5.93
CA GLY A 118 -16.49 -9.41 5.23
C GLY A 118 -16.03 -9.94 3.86
N SER A 119 -16.91 -10.67 3.17
CA SER A 119 -16.51 -11.54 2.06
C SER A 119 -15.86 -10.87 0.85
N GLN A 120 -16.18 -9.60 0.58
CA GLN A 120 -15.68 -8.89 -0.61
C GLN A 120 -14.46 -8.00 -0.31
N HIS A 121 -14.15 -7.76 0.97
CA HIS A 121 -13.05 -6.89 1.41
C HIS A 121 -12.93 -5.58 0.61
N GLN A 122 -14.09 -4.96 0.36
CA GLN A 122 -14.22 -3.75 -0.46
C GLN A 122 -13.42 -2.59 0.13
N ARG A 123 -12.98 -1.69 -0.76
CA ARG A 123 -12.24 -0.48 -0.38
C ARG A 123 -13.09 0.75 -0.62
N ALA A 124 -12.97 1.75 0.26
CA ALA A 124 -13.64 3.02 0.08
C ALA A 124 -12.85 4.16 0.71
N VAL A 125 -12.99 5.35 0.15
CA VAL A 125 -12.52 6.59 0.76
C VAL A 125 -13.70 7.26 1.45
N ILE A 126 -13.61 7.41 2.77
CA ILE A 126 -14.71 7.86 3.64
C ILE A 126 -14.27 9.10 4.42
N GLU A 127 -15.12 10.12 4.47
CA GLU A 127 -14.85 11.33 5.27
C GLU A 127 -14.86 11.03 6.78
N LYS A 128 -14.03 11.74 7.55
CA LYS A 128 -13.99 11.61 9.02
C LYS A 128 -15.37 11.67 9.69
N SER A 129 -16.29 12.48 9.16
CA SER A 129 -17.67 12.62 9.64
C SER A 129 -18.44 11.29 9.73
N HIS A 130 -18.08 10.33 8.88
CA HIS A 130 -18.67 9.00 8.76
C HIS A 130 -17.80 7.88 9.34
N ILE A 131 -16.75 8.22 10.09
CA ILE A 131 -15.88 7.30 10.80
C ILE A 131 -16.26 7.31 12.29
N ARG A 132 -16.33 6.13 12.91
CA ARG A 132 -16.52 5.97 14.35
C ARG A 132 -15.46 5.04 14.92
N PRO A 133 -14.93 5.31 16.13
CA PRO A 133 -13.97 4.43 16.78
C PRO A 133 -14.54 3.02 16.95
N ILE A 134 -13.69 1.98 16.84
CA ILE A 134 -14.15 0.60 17.00
C ILE A 134 -14.67 0.28 18.41
N SER A 135 -14.30 1.08 19.41
CA SER A 135 -14.74 0.94 20.81
C SER A 135 -16.17 1.45 21.06
N VAL A 136 -16.80 2.12 20.09
CA VAL A 136 -18.16 2.63 20.25
C VAL A 136 -19.15 1.48 20.45
N ASN A 137 -20.18 1.73 21.26
CA ASN A 137 -21.24 0.76 21.42
C ASN A 137 -21.99 0.57 20.09
N ILE A 138 -22.00 -0.66 19.57
CA ILE A 138 -22.63 -0.99 18.29
C ILE A 138 -24.12 -0.62 18.25
N HIS A 139 -24.81 -0.68 19.38
CA HIS A 139 -26.24 -0.39 19.47
C HIS A 139 -26.57 1.10 19.21
N THR A 140 -25.59 2.00 19.34
CA THR A 140 -25.77 3.42 19.04
C THR A 140 -25.54 3.73 17.56
N LEU A 141 -25.11 2.75 16.76
CA LEU A 141 -24.84 2.92 15.33
C LEU A 141 -26.02 2.47 14.46
N GLN A 142 -26.20 3.13 13.32
CA GLN A 142 -27.10 2.69 12.26
C GLN A 142 -26.52 1.45 11.57
N VAL A 143 -26.80 0.27 12.13
CA VAL A 143 -26.35 -1.03 11.60
C VAL A 143 -27.55 -1.86 11.13
N LYS A 144 -27.39 -2.55 10.02
CA LYS A 144 -28.32 -3.59 9.57
C LYS A 144 -27.65 -4.94 9.81
N ARG A 145 -28.16 -5.70 10.79
CA ARG A 145 -27.61 -7.00 11.22
C ARG A 145 -27.91 -8.12 10.23
N THR A 146 -27.46 -7.96 8.98
CA THR A 146 -27.54 -9.00 7.97
C THR A 146 -26.54 -10.11 8.27
N SER A 147 -26.72 -11.27 7.64
CA SER A 147 -25.76 -12.38 7.74
C SER A 147 -24.34 -11.98 7.31
N ALA A 148 -24.22 -11.16 6.26
CA ALA A 148 -22.94 -10.61 5.81
C ALA A 148 -22.30 -9.69 6.86
N TRP A 149 -23.11 -8.86 7.53
CA TRP A 149 -22.63 -7.96 8.58
C TRP A 149 -22.15 -8.73 9.82
N ASN A 150 -22.88 -9.78 10.21
CA ASN A 150 -22.47 -10.65 11.31
C ASN A 150 -21.14 -11.34 11.00
N LYS A 151 -20.97 -11.89 9.79
CA LYS A 151 -19.70 -12.49 9.33
C LYS A 151 -18.53 -11.50 9.35
N ALA A 152 -18.75 -10.26 8.93
CA ALA A 152 -17.72 -9.22 9.00
C ALA A 152 -17.33 -8.90 10.46
N CYS A 153 -18.29 -8.90 11.38
CA CYS A 153 -18.01 -8.71 12.80
C CYS A 153 -17.30 -9.92 13.44
N GLU A 154 -17.62 -11.14 13.02
CA GLU A 154 -16.88 -12.35 13.43
C GLU A 154 -15.42 -12.29 12.94
N GLU A 155 -15.20 -11.89 11.69
CA GLU A 155 -13.86 -11.71 11.13
C GLU A 155 -13.06 -10.63 11.87
N LEU A 156 -13.70 -9.51 12.21
CA LEU A 156 -13.13 -8.47 13.06
C LEU A 156 -12.72 -9.00 14.44
N LYS A 157 -13.61 -9.75 15.11
CA LYS A 157 -13.31 -10.32 16.45
C LYS A 157 -12.08 -11.22 16.39
N LYS A 158 -12.03 -12.09 15.38
CA LYS A 158 -10.88 -12.96 15.16
C LYS A 158 -9.60 -12.17 14.89
N HIS A 159 -9.68 -11.07 14.13
CA HIS A 159 -8.55 -10.16 13.96
C HIS A 159 -8.07 -9.55 15.28
N GLN A 160 -8.97 -9.12 16.15
CA GLN A 160 -8.63 -8.56 17.46
C GLN A 160 -8.00 -9.61 18.40
N GLU A 161 -8.44 -10.87 18.33
CA GLU A 161 -7.83 -11.99 19.07
C GLU A 161 -6.38 -12.22 18.61
N LEU A 162 -6.15 -12.30 17.30
CA LEU A 162 -4.80 -12.47 16.72
C LEU A 162 -3.89 -11.27 17.03
N LEU A 163 -4.45 -10.07 17.00
CA LEU A 163 -3.74 -8.84 17.37
C LEU A 163 -3.28 -8.87 18.84
N THR A 164 -4.13 -9.36 19.74
CA THR A 164 -3.81 -9.49 21.17
C THR A 164 -2.73 -10.56 21.37
N GLN A 165 -2.80 -11.67 20.64
CA GLN A 165 -1.77 -12.72 20.68
C GLN A 165 -0.42 -12.20 20.19
N SER A 166 -0.39 -11.44 19.09
CA SER A 166 0.87 -10.92 18.54
C SER A 166 1.52 -9.83 19.40
N LEU A 167 0.77 -9.18 20.29
CA LEU A 167 1.31 -8.24 21.28
C LEU A 167 1.94 -8.94 22.50
N ASN A 168 1.55 -10.19 22.77
CA ASN A 168 2.03 -10.96 23.91
C ASN A 168 3.22 -11.86 23.56
N GLU A 169 3.55 -12.01 22.28
CA GLU A 169 4.76 -12.72 21.87
C GLU A 169 6.01 -11.85 22.09
N PRO A 170 7.05 -12.35 22.78
CA PRO A 170 8.31 -11.64 22.87
C PRO A 170 8.92 -11.53 21.47
N GLU A 171 9.21 -10.29 21.04
CA GLU A 171 9.91 -9.97 19.79
C GLU A 171 11.04 -10.97 19.53
N PRO A 172 11.06 -11.68 18.39
CA PRO A 172 12.18 -12.54 18.05
C PRO A 172 13.44 -11.68 17.90
N ARG A 173 14.42 -11.93 18.78
CA ARG A 173 15.74 -11.30 18.75
C ARG A 173 16.31 -11.38 17.34
N THR A 174 16.28 -10.28 16.61
CA THR A 174 17.02 -10.16 15.37
C THR A 174 18.49 -10.06 15.79
N ASN A 175 19.26 -11.12 15.59
CA ASN A 175 20.70 -11.07 15.72
C ASN A 175 21.23 -10.10 14.66
N THR A 176 21.37 -8.83 15.02
CA THR A 176 22.17 -7.89 14.25
C THR A 176 23.61 -8.37 14.36
N THR A 177 24.10 -9.05 13.32
CA THR A 177 25.52 -9.23 13.10
C THR A 177 26.10 -7.83 12.94
N THR A 178 26.55 -7.28 14.07
CA THR A 178 27.42 -6.11 14.12
C THR A 178 28.72 -6.58 13.52
N THR A 179 28.93 -6.28 12.23
CA THR A 179 30.26 -6.34 11.65
C THR A 179 31.10 -5.29 12.37
N THR A 180 31.86 -5.76 13.34
CA THR A 180 32.96 -5.03 13.98
C THR A 180 33.94 -4.62 12.90
N THR A 181 33.83 -3.39 12.40
CA THR A 181 34.93 -2.76 11.66
C THR A 181 35.93 -2.28 12.68
N THR A 182 36.98 -3.09 12.84
CA THR A 182 38.17 -2.83 13.62
C THR A 182 38.77 -1.46 13.27
N THR A 183 38.90 -0.65 14.31
CA THR A 183 39.76 0.53 14.40
C THR A 183 41.18 0.22 13.97
N ASN A 184 41.69 0.94 12.96
CA ASN A 184 43.10 1.20 12.81
C ASN A 184 43.32 2.72 12.83
N THR A 185 43.89 3.17 13.94
CA THR A 185 44.42 4.51 14.17
C THR A 185 45.72 4.68 13.37
N THR A 186 45.80 5.70 12.53
CA THR A 186 47.09 6.28 12.15
C THR A 186 46.90 7.79 11.97
N ASN A 187 47.60 8.54 12.81
CA ASN A 187 47.62 10.00 12.84
C ASN A 187 48.36 10.52 11.60
N THR A 188 47.81 11.53 10.91
CA THR A 188 48.62 12.63 10.35
C THR A 188 47.74 13.88 10.18
N THR A 189 48.15 14.94 10.85
CA THR A 189 47.69 16.33 10.78
C THR A 189 47.87 16.91 9.37
N THR A 190 46.91 17.69 8.85
CA THR A 190 47.11 19.05 8.29
C THR A 190 45.76 19.66 7.84
N THR A 191 45.41 20.75 8.51
CA THR A 191 44.71 21.98 8.08
C THR A 191 44.19 22.08 6.65
N THR A 192 42.92 22.48 6.45
CA THR A 192 42.54 23.75 5.76
C THR A 192 41.01 23.93 5.74
N THR A 193 40.60 25.08 6.29
CA THR A 193 39.31 25.77 6.25
C THR A 193 38.77 25.95 4.83
N THR A 194 37.47 25.75 4.57
CA THR A 194 36.65 26.68 3.74
C THR A 194 35.16 26.41 3.96
N THR A 195 34.49 27.43 4.48
CA THR A 195 33.05 27.62 4.59
C THR A 195 32.47 27.99 3.22
N THR A 196 31.38 27.36 2.76
CA THR A 196 30.47 28.03 1.81
C THR A 196 29.04 27.53 1.96
N THR A 197 28.23 28.47 2.45
CA THR A 197 26.77 28.52 2.53
C THR A 197 26.20 28.96 1.18
N THR A 198 25.15 28.32 0.66
CA THR A 198 24.12 28.95 -0.22
C THR A 198 23.02 27.92 -0.51
N THR A 199 21.85 28.01 0.13
CA THR A 199 20.63 28.75 -0.24
C THR A 199 19.69 28.02 -1.19
N THR A 200 18.58 27.64 -0.59
CA THR A 200 17.24 27.31 -1.07
C THR A 200 16.66 28.31 -2.07
N THR A 201 16.00 27.82 -3.12
CA THR A 201 15.00 28.59 -3.90
C THR A 201 13.99 27.65 -4.58
N THR A 202 12.77 27.59 -4.04
CA THR A 202 11.45 27.44 -4.73
C THR A 202 11.05 28.82 -5.33
N PRO A 203 9.98 29.03 -6.17
CA PRO A 203 8.68 28.32 -6.38
C PRO A 203 8.25 28.33 -7.91
N PRO A 204 6.96 28.29 -8.39
CA PRO A 204 5.63 28.09 -7.77
C PRO A 204 4.66 27.07 -8.45
N THR A 205 3.59 26.79 -7.72
CA THR A 205 2.34 26.04 -7.98
C THR A 205 1.36 26.67 -8.98
N ARG A 206 0.59 25.85 -9.72
CA ARG A 206 -0.77 26.10 -10.23
C ARG A 206 -1.47 24.76 -10.68
N PRO A 207 -2.79 24.72 -10.95
CA PRO A 207 -3.85 24.23 -10.07
C PRO A 207 -4.46 22.86 -10.47
N GLU A 208 -5.29 22.31 -9.57
CA GLU A 208 -6.15 21.13 -9.72
C GLU A 208 -7.21 21.25 -10.83
N SER A 209 -7.36 20.21 -11.66
CA SER A 209 -8.67 19.63 -12.02
C SER A 209 -8.49 18.25 -12.68
N ASP A 210 -9.48 17.37 -12.47
CA ASP A 210 -9.81 16.19 -13.28
C ASP A 210 -9.03 14.88 -13.06
N MET A 211 -9.26 14.22 -11.92
CA MET A 211 -9.07 12.76 -11.78
C MET A 211 -10.12 12.13 -10.84
N ARG A 212 -11.39 12.16 -11.25
CA ARG A 212 -12.46 11.33 -10.66
C ARG A 212 -13.29 10.71 -11.77
N SER A 213 -12.76 9.67 -12.43
CA SER A 213 -13.60 8.75 -13.21
C SER A 213 -13.00 7.37 -13.52
N SER A 214 -11.72 7.09 -13.21
CA SER A 214 -11.12 5.77 -13.54
C SER A 214 -11.10 4.74 -12.42
N ARG A 215 -11.66 5.06 -11.25
CA ARG A 215 -11.53 4.19 -10.06
C ARG A 215 -12.52 3.00 -10.06
N ASP A 216 -13.65 3.13 -10.76
CA ASP A 216 -14.71 2.11 -10.75
C ASP A 216 -14.58 1.08 -11.90
N GLU A 217 -13.82 1.37 -12.97
CA GLU A 217 -13.66 0.43 -14.10
C GLU A 217 -12.57 -0.64 -13.88
N HIS A 218 -11.59 -0.37 -13.02
CA HIS A 218 -10.46 -1.29 -12.84
C HIS A 218 -10.77 -2.47 -11.91
N GLU A 219 -11.73 -2.30 -10.99
CA GLU A 219 -12.19 -3.35 -10.07
C GLU A 219 -13.03 -4.43 -10.79
N ALA A 220 -13.68 -4.07 -11.91
CA ALA A 220 -14.43 -5.00 -12.75
C ALA A 220 -13.53 -5.93 -13.59
N ARG A 221 -12.28 -5.53 -13.88
CA ARG A 221 -11.37 -6.31 -14.73
C ARG A 221 -10.60 -7.38 -13.95
N HIS A 222 -10.27 -7.13 -12.68
CA HIS A 222 -9.57 -8.12 -11.84
C HIS A 222 -10.48 -9.24 -11.34
N THR A 223 -11.79 -9.02 -11.25
CA THR A 223 -12.77 -10.08 -10.90
C THR A 223 -13.05 -11.05 -12.05
N HIS A 224 -12.70 -10.70 -13.29
CA HIS A 224 -12.98 -11.53 -14.48
C HIS A 224 -11.83 -12.42 -14.94
N ARG A 225 -10.62 -12.32 -14.35
CA ARG A 225 -9.45 -13.15 -14.70
C ARG A 225 -9.24 -14.39 -13.81
N LEU A 226 -10.15 -14.65 -12.87
CA LEU A 226 -10.14 -15.87 -12.04
C LEU A 226 -11.51 -16.57 -12.15
N ARG A 227 -11.81 -17.04 -13.36
CA ARG A 227 -12.76 -18.13 -13.62
C ARG A 227 -12.19 -19.04 -14.69
#